data_AF-A0A2E3MXD0-F1
#
_entry.id   AF-A0A2E3MXD0-F1
#
_cell.length_a   1.000
_cell.length_b   1.000
_cell.length_c   1.000
_cell.angle_alpha   90.00
_cell.angle_beta   90.00
_cell.angle_gamma   90.00
#
_symmetry.space_group_name_H-M   'P 1'
#
loop_
_entity.id
_entity.type
_entity.pdbx_description
1 polymer ?
#
loop_
_entity_poly.entity_id
_entity_poly.type
_entity_poly.pdbx_seq_one_letter_code
_entity_poly.pdbx_strand_id
1 'polypeptide(L)'
;MRERMMWRTKPMLVMALSSMWILVSGVLAAPQEDKRKLAITGPTAADADFALQGEYLGRMPGRGFRRSSLGLQVIAMGDGAFSAVLLAGGLPGAGWDRATRHSLEGNRKEDLLSLASTQWSASVRDGRATIHGSGGGVVAVLNKIHRVSATLGARPAADATVLFDGTSVEHWRDAKVTEDGLLMAGVMTQMPVQDFYLHLEFRTPYMPYARGQARANSGVYIQRRYEVQILDSFGLKGVGNECGALYRQQQPDLNMCFPPLSWQTYDIQFTAAQWNTAGEKTANARLTVLHNGEPIHSDRELSNKTGAGKPEGPEPLPIYLQDHGNPVQFRNVWISFDPATAQPAQRCRLFRRRLLWRR
;
A
#
# COMPACT_ATOMS: atom_id res chain seq x y z
N MET A 1 -108.21 -18.22 11.11
CA MET A 1 -108.53 -17.86 12.51
C MET A 1 -107.23 -17.87 13.29
N ARG A 2 -106.96 -16.82 14.07
CA ARG A 2 -105.71 -16.45 14.79
C ARG A 2 -104.61 -15.87 13.91
N GLU A 3 -103.84 -14.86 14.29
CA GLU A 3 -104.04 -13.66 15.12
C GLU A 3 -102.80 -12.78 14.90
N ARG A 4 -102.92 -11.50 15.23
CA ARG A 4 -101.92 -10.42 15.13
C ARG A 4 -100.61 -10.76 15.85
N MET A 5 -99.50 -10.15 15.42
CA MET A 5 -98.82 -9.10 16.23
C MET A 5 -97.56 -8.56 15.55
N MET A 6 -97.52 -7.23 15.41
CA MET A 6 -96.32 -6.43 15.14
C MET A 6 -95.38 -6.45 16.34
N TRP A 7 -94.08 -6.62 16.11
CA TRP A 7 -93.03 -6.12 17.01
C TRP A 7 -91.95 -5.42 16.18
N ARG A 8 -91.68 -4.16 16.55
CA ARG A 8 -90.60 -3.29 16.03
C ARG A 8 -89.26 -3.79 16.55
N THR A 9 -88.26 -3.93 15.67
CA THR A 9 -86.84 -3.93 16.04
C THR A 9 -86.01 -3.12 15.02
N LYS A 10 -84.89 -2.59 15.51
CA LYS A 10 -84.12 -1.42 15.06
C LYS A 10 -83.35 -1.64 13.73
N PRO A 11 -82.99 -0.57 12.98
CA PRO A 11 -82.18 -0.72 11.78
C PRO A 11 -80.71 -1.06 12.13
N MET A 12 -80.21 -2.17 11.60
CA MET A 12 -78.77 -2.48 11.56
C MET A 12 -78.17 -1.95 10.26
N LEU A 13 -77.15 -1.12 10.43
CA LEU A 13 -76.28 -0.58 9.39
C LEU A 13 -75.42 -1.73 8.82
N VAL A 14 -75.62 -2.10 7.55
CA VAL A 14 -74.75 -3.06 6.84
C VAL A 14 -73.67 -2.25 6.12
N MET A 15 -72.46 -2.22 6.68
CA MET A 15 -71.26 -1.73 5.98
C MET A 15 -70.80 -2.80 4.97
N ALA A 16 -70.79 -2.44 3.68
CA ALA A 16 -70.16 -3.23 2.64
C ALA A 16 -68.63 -3.13 2.78
N LEU A 17 -67.96 -4.24 3.10
CA LEU A 17 -66.51 -4.36 3.02
C LEU A 17 -66.11 -4.64 1.57
N SER A 18 -65.54 -3.64 0.89
CA SER A 18 -64.79 -3.82 -0.35
C SER A 18 -63.37 -4.28 0.00
N SER A 19 -63.05 -5.55 -0.26
CA SER A 19 -61.70 -6.11 -0.09
C SER A 19 -60.81 -5.69 -1.26
N MET A 20 -59.99 -4.67 -1.02
CA MET A 20 -58.93 -4.24 -1.93
C MET A 20 -57.67 -5.08 -1.68
N TRP A 21 -57.32 -5.93 -2.64
CA TRP A 21 -56.08 -6.70 -2.62
C TRP A 21 -54.90 -5.79 -2.96
N ILE A 22 -54.13 -5.39 -1.96
CA ILE A 22 -52.86 -4.69 -2.15
C ILE A 22 -51.79 -5.74 -2.44
N LEU A 23 -51.42 -5.88 -3.72
CA LEU A 23 -50.20 -6.58 -4.14
C LEU A 23 -49.00 -5.75 -3.68
N VAL A 24 -48.40 -6.15 -2.56
CA VAL A 24 -47.11 -5.60 -2.10
C VAL A 24 -46.02 -6.28 -2.94
N SER A 25 -45.64 -5.63 -4.04
CA SER A 25 -44.44 -5.99 -4.80
C SER A 25 -43.22 -5.57 -3.98
N GLY A 26 -42.71 -6.46 -3.14
CA GLY A 26 -41.44 -6.28 -2.46
C GLY A 26 -40.30 -6.32 -3.48
N VAL A 27 -39.78 -5.16 -3.88
CA VAL A 27 -38.50 -5.09 -4.58
C VAL A 27 -37.42 -5.43 -3.56
N LEU A 28 -36.94 -6.67 -3.58
CA LEU A 28 -35.72 -7.05 -2.89
C LEU A 28 -34.58 -6.28 -3.55
N ALA A 29 -34.11 -5.21 -2.91
CA ALA A 29 -32.88 -4.53 -3.33
C ALA A 29 -31.74 -5.56 -3.25
N ALA A 30 -31.07 -5.81 -4.37
CA ALA A 30 -29.85 -6.62 -4.38
C ALA A 30 -28.85 -6.01 -3.38
N PRO A 31 -28.08 -6.83 -2.64
CA PRO A 31 -27.09 -6.32 -1.72
C PRO A 31 -26.12 -5.40 -2.46
N GLN A 32 -26.07 -4.14 -2.04
CA GLN A 32 -25.17 -3.15 -2.61
C GLN A 32 -23.73 -3.57 -2.27
N GLU A 33 -22.92 -3.79 -3.29
CA GLU A 33 -21.53 -4.20 -3.12
C GLU A 33 -20.76 -3.09 -2.36
N ASP A 34 -20.08 -3.47 -1.27
CA ASP A 34 -19.31 -2.52 -0.48
C ASP A 34 -18.08 -2.07 -1.26
N LYS A 35 -18.17 -0.89 -1.90
CA LYS A 35 -17.08 -0.28 -2.68
C LYS A 35 -15.74 -0.23 -1.93
N ARG A 36 -15.73 -0.23 -0.60
CA ARG A 36 -14.49 -0.24 0.21
C ARG A 36 -13.68 -1.52 0.05
N LYS A 37 -14.31 -2.60 -0.41
CA LYS A 37 -13.66 -3.88 -0.73
C LYS A 37 -13.21 -3.99 -2.19
N LEU A 38 -13.54 -3.01 -3.03
CA LEU A 38 -13.09 -2.97 -4.42
C LEU A 38 -11.56 -2.99 -4.47
N ALA A 39 -11.01 -4.00 -5.12
CA ALA A 39 -9.57 -4.18 -5.31
C ALA A 39 -9.28 -4.51 -6.77
N ILE A 40 -8.64 -3.58 -7.46
CA ILE A 40 -8.24 -3.73 -8.86
C ILE A 40 -6.77 -4.14 -8.87
N THR A 41 -6.43 -5.26 -9.50
CA THR A 41 -5.07 -5.84 -9.52
C THR A 41 -4.32 -5.63 -10.83
N GLY A 42 -4.98 -5.05 -11.84
CA GLY A 42 -4.38 -4.75 -13.14
C GLY A 42 -4.78 -3.36 -13.67
N PRO A 43 -3.88 -2.65 -14.37
CA PRO A 43 -4.11 -1.26 -14.79
C PRO A 43 -5.22 -1.11 -15.84
N THR A 44 -5.48 -2.15 -16.64
CA THR A 44 -6.52 -2.13 -17.69
C THR A 44 -7.94 -2.10 -17.12
N ALA A 45 -8.12 -2.56 -15.88
CA ALA A 45 -9.40 -2.55 -15.17
C ALA A 45 -9.55 -1.32 -14.26
N ALA A 46 -8.57 -0.41 -14.25
CA ALA A 46 -8.61 0.78 -13.42
C ALA A 46 -9.53 1.86 -13.99
N ASP A 47 -10.11 2.67 -13.11
CA ASP A 47 -11.01 3.76 -13.47
C ASP A 47 -10.27 4.98 -14.04
N ALA A 48 -11.03 6.00 -14.47
CA ALA A 48 -10.48 7.25 -14.96
C ALA A 48 -9.66 8.01 -13.89
N ASP A 49 -9.91 7.77 -12.59
CA ASP A 49 -9.17 8.44 -11.52
C ASP A 49 -7.72 7.94 -11.49
N PHE A 50 -7.51 6.66 -11.76
CA PHE A 50 -6.18 6.05 -11.84
C PHE A 50 -5.28 6.72 -12.90
N ALA A 51 -5.86 7.20 -14.00
CA ALA A 51 -5.10 7.91 -15.05
C ALA A 51 -4.44 9.20 -14.53
N LEU A 52 -5.03 9.85 -13.51
CA LEU A 52 -4.51 11.07 -12.89
C LEU A 52 -3.66 10.78 -11.64
N GLN A 53 -3.89 9.64 -10.97
CA GLN A 53 -3.07 9.18 -9.84
C GLN A 53 -1.61 8.94 -10.26
N GLY A 54 -0.69 9.24 -9.35
CA GLY A 54 0.73 8.91 -9.49
C GLY A 54 1.66 10.05 -9.11
N GLU A 55 2.88 9.97 -9.60
CA GLU A 55 3.94 10.94 -9.30
C GLU A 55 4.14 11.93 -10.44
N TYR A 56 4.36 13.18 -10.09
CA TYR A 56 4.69 14.26 -11.01
C TYR A 56 5.95 14.95 -10.52
N LEU A 57 6.85 15.26 -11.44
CA LEU A 57 8.12 15.90 -11.14
C LEU A 57 8.38 17.05 -12.11
N GLY A 58 8.90 18.13 -11.58
CA GLY A 58 9.32 19.28 -12.37
C GLY A 58 10.27 20.18 -11.59
N ARG A 59 10.49 21.37 -12.12
CA ARG A 59 11.39 22.36 -11.53
C ARG A 59 10.66 23.68 -11.34
N MET A 60 10.98 24.36 -10.26
CA MET A 60 10.53 25.72 -9.98
C MET A 60 11.73 26.69 -9.96
N PRO A 61 11.53 27.98 -10.27
CA PRO A 61 12.54 28.99 -10.04
C PRO A 61 12.96 29.00 -8.57
N GLY A 62 14.26 28.93 -8.29
CA GLY A 62 14.81 29.07 -6.95
C GLY A 62 15.43 30.45 -6.74
N ARG A 63 16.17 30.62 -5.64
CA ARG A 63 16.89 31.87 -5.35
C ARG A 63 18.11 32.00 -6.29
N GLY A 64 18.19 33.09 -7.07
CA GLY A 64 19.25 33.31 -8.05
C GLY A 64 19.12 32.41 -9.29
N PHE A 65 20.25 31.93 -9.84
CA PHE A 65 20.25 31.03 -11.01
C PHE A 65 19.91 29.56 -10.68
N ARG A 66 19.68 29.22 -9.41
CA ARG A 66 19.41 27.84 -8.99
C ARG A 66 17.94 27.49 -9.23
N ARG A 67 17.70 26.35 -9.87
CA ARG A 67 16.36 25.74 -9.97
C ARG A 67 16.22 24.71 -8.84
N SER A 68 15.06 24.71 -8.18
CA SER A 68 14.71 23.68 -7.19
C SER A 68 13.75 22.68 -7.83
N SER A 69 13.91 21.39 -7.55
CA SER A 69 12.94 20.39 -7.98
C SER A 69 11.68 20.46 -7.11
N LEU A 70 10.54 20.09 -7.67
CA LEU A 70 9.25 20.03 -6.99
C LEU A 70 8.57 18.71 -7.37
N GLY A 71 8.18 17.94 -6.36
CA GLY A 71 7.43 16.70 -6.53
C GLY A 71 5.96 16.90 -6.16
N LEU A 72 5.06 16.19 -6.84
CA LEU A 72 3.66 16.08 -6.48
C LEU A 72 3.26 14.60 -6.54
N GLN A 73 2.68 14.10 -5.46
CA GLN A 73 2.04 12.79 -5.43
C GLN A 73 0.53 13.01 -5.43
N VAL A 74 -0.17 12.51 -6.44
CA VAL A 74 -1.64 12.61 -6.60
C VAL A 74 -2.25 11.26 -6.28
N ILE A 75 -3.20 11.22 -5.37
CA ILE A 75 -3.81 10.00 -4.81
C ILE A 75 -5.30 10.02 -5.11
N ALA A 76 -5.78 9.02 -5.84
CA ALA A 76 -7.21 8.87 -6.09
C ALA A 76 -7.93 8.39 -4.82
N MET A 77 -9.07 9.01 -4.54
CA MET A 77 -9.88 8.80 -3.35
C MET A 77 -11.28 8.22 -3.68
N GLY A 78 -11.51 7.93 -4.96
CA GLY A 78 -12.74 7.34 -5.48
C GLY A 78 -13.78 8.38 -5.86
N ASP A 79 -14.64 8.02 -6.81
CA ASP A 79 -15.74 8.85 -7.31
C ASP A 79 -15.29 10.28 -7.73
N GLY A 80 -14.08 10.40 -8.30
CA GLY A 80 -13.52 11.66 -8.77
C GLY A 80 -12.87 12.54 -7.70
N ALA A 81 -12.85 12.11 -6.43
CA ALA A 81 -12.17 12.81 -5.35
C ALA A 81 -10.68 12.47 -5.30
N PHE A 82 -9.84 13.44 -4.91
CA PHE A 82 -8.40 13.29 -4.84
C PHE A 82 -7.80 13.98 -3.61
N SER A 83 -6.74 13.37 -3.11
CA SER A 83 -5.77 14.03 -2.23
C SER A 83 -4.45 14.15 -2.99
N ALA A 84 -3.63 15.14 -2.65
CA ALA A 84 -2.29 15.26 -3.19
C ALA A 84 -1.32 15.82 -2.15
N VAL A 85 -0.04 15.53 -2.36
CA VAL A 85 1.05 16.05 -1.52
C VAL A 85 2.10 16.69 -2.41
N LEU A 86 2.29 18.00 -2.23
CA LEU A 86 3.33 18.77 -2.87
C LEU A 86 4.59 18.76 -1.99
N LEU A 87 5.75 18.49 -2.59
CA LEU A 87 7.00 18.14 -1.93
C LEU A 87 8.15 19.00 -2.44
N ALA A 88 8.77 19.79 -1.57
CA ALA A 88 9.89 20.66 -1.97
C ALA A 88 11.20 19.87 -2.14
N GLY A 89 11.96 20.16 -3.19
CA GLY A 89 13.21 19.46 -3.49
C GLY A 89 13.04 18.22 -4.36
N GLY A 90 11.81 17.68 -4.51
CA GLY A 90 11.54 16.54 -5.39
C GLY A 90 10.60 15.52 -4.74
N LEU A 91 10.72 14.25 -5.16
CA LEU A 91 9.91 13.13 -4.67
C LEU A 91 10.69 12.34 -3.58
N PRO A 92 10.03 11.48 -2.78
CA PRO A 92 10.71 10.60 -1.84
C PRO A 92 11.78 9.75 -2.55
N GLY A 93 13.01 9.73 -2.03
CA GLY A 93 14.16 9.05 -2.65
C GLY A 93 14.71 9.76 -3.91
N ALA A 94 14.12 10.89 -4.32
CA ALA A 94 14.49 11.62 -5.53
C ALA A 94 14.46 13.14 -5.28
N GLY A 95 15.23 13.58 -4.29
CA GLY A 95 15.52 14.99 -4.02
C GLY A 95 14.64 15.68 -2.97
N TRP A 96 13.51 15.08 -2.55
CA TRP A 96 12.68 15.67 -1.50
C TRP A 96 13.51 16.00 -0.24
N ASP A 97 13.29 17.18 0.31
CA ASP A 97 14.01 17.69 1.48
C ASP A 97 13.68 16.97 2.80
N ARG A 98 12.71 16.05 2.77
CA ARG A 98 12.19 15.26 3.90
C ARG A 98 11.48 16.07 4.99
N ALA A 99 11.12 17.32 4.70
CA ALA A 99 10.49 18.22 5.67
C ALA A 99 9.28 18.93 5.08
N THR A 100 9.47 19.60 3.95
CA THR A 100 8.45 20.47 3.35
C THR A 100 7.45 19.63 2.58
N ARG A 101 6.24 19.54 3.12
CA ARG A 101 5.08 18.93 2.47
C ARG A 101 3.84 19.80 2.62
N HIS A 102 3.08 19.95 1.55
CA HIS A 102 1.78 20.61 1.58
C HIS A 102 0.71 19.64 1.09
N SER A 103 -0.34 19.45 1.88
CA SER A 103 -1.50 18.67 1.47
C SER A 103 -2.44 19.52 0.63
N LEU A 104 -2.92 18.96 -0.46
CA LEU A 104 -4.00 19.52 -1.28
C LEU A 104 -5.13 18.50 -1.38
N GLU A 105 -6.34 18.99 -1.55
CA GLU A 105 -7.53 18.19 -1.80
C GLU A 105 -8.29 18.75 -2.99
N GLY A 106 -9.09 17.91 -3.63
CA GLY A 106 -9.82 18.36 -4.80
C GLY A 106 -10.61 17.27 -5.48
N ASN A 107 -11.19 17.65 -6.61
CA ASN A 107 -12.04 16.78 -7.40
C ASN A 107 -11.72 16.97 -8.88
N ARG A 108 -11.93 15.91 -9.66
CA ARG A 108 -11.93 16.02 -11.11
C ARG A 108 -13.30 16.41 -11.64
N LYS A 109 -13.27 17.16 -12.74
CA LYS A 109 -14.41 17.32 -13.66
C LYS A 109 -13.91 16.80 -15.00
N GLU A 110 -14.53 15.73 -15.48
CA GLU A 110 -14.07 15.01 -16.67
C GLU A 110 -12.59 14.61 -16.55
N ASP A 111 -11.71 15.17 -17.36
CA ASP A 111 -10.27 14.89 -17.41
C ASP A 111 -9.42 15.88 -16.59
N LEU A 112 -10.02 16.98 -16.13
CA LEU A 112 -9.35 18.04 -15.39
C LEU A 112 -9.51 17.84 -13.88
N LEU A 113 -8.41 17.55 -13.20
CA LEU A 113 -8.33 17.56 -11.75
C LEU A 113 -7.91 18.93 -11.23
N SER A 114 -8.73 19.51 -10.35
CA SER A 114 -8.42 20.73 -9.61
C SER A 114 -8.16 20.41 -8.15
N LEU A 115 -6.97 20.74 -7.65
CA LEU A 115 -6.51 20.53 -6.28
C LEU A 115 -6.22 21.88 -5.62
N ALA A 116 -6.53 22.03 -4.35
CA ALA A 116 -6.27 23.26 -3.62
C ALA A 116 -5.95 23.02 -2.14
N SER A 117 -5.28 24.03 -1.57
CA SER A 117 -5.02 24.24 -0.15
C SER A 117 -5.09 25.75 0.11
N THR A 118 -4.79 26.19 1.33
CA THR A 118 -4.76 27.62 1.67
C THR A 118 -3.66 28.40 0.93
N GLN A 119 -2.57 27.75 0.52
CA GLN A 119 -1.38 28.41 -0.04
C GLN A 119 -1.06 28.00 -1.48
N TRP A 120 -1.54 26.84 -1.91
CA TRP A 120 -1.19 26.23 -3.18
C TRP A 120 -2.43 25.69 -3.87
N SER A 121 -2.47 25.78 -5.19
CA SER A 121 -3.39 25.02 -6.01
C SER A 121 -2.66 24.33 -7.16
N ALA A 122 -3.27 23.29 -7.71
CA ALA A 122 -2.77 22.58 -8.86
C ALA A 122 -3.91 22.19 -9.81
N SER A 123 -3.65 22.27 -11.11
CA SER A 123 -4.49 21.67 -12.14
C SER A 123 -3.73 20.53 -12.80
N VAL A 124 -4.38 19.37 -12.94
CA VAL A 124 -3.77 18.16 -13.50
C VAL A 124 -4.62 17.64 -14.67
N ARG A 125 -3.99 17.48 -15.83
CA ARG A 125 -4.59 16.92 -17.05
C ARG A 125 -3.49 16.40 -17.97
N ASP A 126 -3.75 15.34 -18.73
CA ASP A 126 -2.83 14.81 -19.77
C ASP A 126 -1.40 14.56 -19.27
N GLY A 127 -1.26 14.04 -18.05
CA GLY A 127 0.05 13.78 -17.46
C GLY A 127 0.85 15.05 -17.13
N ARG A 128 0.21 16.21 -17.03
CA ARG A 128 0.83 17.48 -16.66
C ARG A 128 0.11 18.09 -15.46
N ALA A 129 0.88 18.54 -14.47
CA ALA A 129 0.38 19.28 -13.31
C ALA A 129 0.93 20.71 -13.32
N THR A 130 0.04 21.70 -13.37
CA THR A 130 0.41 23.12 -13.26
C THR A 130 0.18 23.58 -11.83
N ILE A 131 1.24 24.02 -11.16
CA ILE A 131 1.21 24.45 -9.75
C ILE A 131 1.11 25.97 -9.68
N HIS A 132 0.19 26.47 -8.86
CA HIS A 132 -0.01 27.89 -8.60
C HIS A 132 0.28 28.20 -7.13
N GLY A 133 0.94 29.33 -6.89
CA GLY A 133 1.16 29.87 -5.54
C GLY A 133 -0.02 30.71 -5.06
N SER A 134 0.08 31.26 -3.85
CA SER A 134 -0.98 32.05 -3.19
C SER A 134 -1.44 33.27 -3.99
N GLY A 135 -0.59 33.85 -4.83
CA GLY A 135 -0.94 34.96 -5.72
C GLY A 135 -1.62 34.55 -7.03
N GLY A 136 -1.97 33.27 -7.22
CA GLY A 136 -2.60 32.73 -8.44
C GLY A 136 -1.65 32.52 -9.63
N GLY A 137 -0.44 33.09 -9.59
CA GLY A 137 0.58 32.90 -10.62
C GLY A 137 1.09 31.46 -10.69
N VAL A 138 1.41 31.01 -11.90
CA VAL A 138 2.03 29.69 -12.15
C VAL A 138 3.46 29.69 -11.59
N VAL A 139 3.73 28.74 -10.70
CA VAL A 139 5.03 28.57 -10.04
C VAL A 139 5.86 27.46 -10.70
N ALA A 140 5.20 26.38 -11.15
CA ALA A 140 5.87 25.26 -11.78
C ALA A 140 4.92 24.48 -12.69
N VAL A 141 5.50 23.77 -13.65
CA VAL A 141 4.82 22.74 -14.44
C VAL A 141 5.56 21.43 -14.21
N LEU A 142 4.84 20.41 -13.74
CA LEU A 142 5.36 19.09 -13.43
C LEU A 142 4.81 18.10 -14.45
N ASN A 143 5.63 17.13 -14.87
CA ASN A 143 5.19 16.06 -15.76
C ASN A 143 5.04 14.77 -14.96
N LYS A 144 4.04 13.96 -15.31
CA LYS A 144 3.83 12.64 -14.75
C LYS A 144 5.04 11.78 -15.07
N ILE A 145 5.55 11.08 -14.07
CA ILE A 145 6.66 10.14 -14.22
C ILE A 145 6.25 8.78 -13.69
N HIS A 146 6.87 7.74 -14.23
CA HIS A 146 6.78 6.39 -13.69
C HIS A 146 8.17 5.97 -13.23
N ARG A 147 8.35 5.80 -11.92
CA ARG A 147 9.60 5.32 -11.34
C ARG A 147 9.52 3.81 -11.15
N VAL A 148 10.67 3.17 -11.34
CA VAL A 148 10.87 1.74 -11.09
C VAL A 148 11.91 1.57 -10.01
N SER A 149 11.78 0.52 -9.21
CA SER A 149 12.76 0.22 -8.17
C SER A 149 14.13 -0.08 -8.79
N ALA A 150 15.19 0.37 -8.13
CA ALA A 150 16.56 0.06 -8.53
C ALA A 150 16.92 -1.43 -8.36
N THR A 151 16.16 -2.17 -7.54
CA THR A 151 16.32 -3.62 -7.32
C THR A 151 15.22 -4.45 -7.99
N LEU A 152 14.37 -3.84 -8.82
CA LEU A 152 13.36 -4.59 -9.59
C LEU A 152 14.05 -5.58 -10.55
N GLY A 153 13.61 -6.83 -10.55
CA GLY A 153 14.18 -7.92 -11.34
C GLY A 153 15.59 -8.30 -10.87
N ALA A 154 15.97 -7.98 -9.62
CA ALA A 154 17.26 -8.37 -9.09
C ALA A 154 17.41 -9.89 -9.19
N ARG A 155 18.48 -10.32 -9.87
CA ARG A 155 18.80 -11.74 -10.01
C ARG A 155 19.12 -12.31 -8.63
N PRO A 156 18.70 -13.55 -8.34
CA PRO A 156 19.14 -14.27 -7.15
C PRO A 156 20.66 -14.26 -7.05
N ALA A 157 21.18 -14.16 -5.82
CA ALA A 157 22.60 -14.43 -5.58
C ALA A 157 22.93 -15.88 -5.97
N ALA A 158 24.20 -16.17 -6.25
CA ALA A 158 24.61 -17.48 -6.76
C ALA A 158 24.30 -18.63 -5.78
N ASP A 159 24.27 -18.33 -4.49
CA ASP A 159 23.95 -19.22 -3.36
C ASP A 159 22.47 -19.13 -2.92
N ALA A 160 21.68 -18.25 -3.53
CA ALA A 160 20.31 -18.00 -3.10
C ALA A 160 19.38 -19.17 -3.47
N THR A 161 18.48 -19.49 -2.55
CA THR A 161 17.31 -20.32 -2.82
C THR A 161 16.23 -19.44 -3.46
N VAL A 162 15.77 -19.81 -4.66
CA VAL A 162 14.65 -19.17 -5.32
C VAL A 162 13.36 -19.68 -4.70
N LEU A 163 12.69 -18.86 -3.90
CA LEU A 163 11.44 -19.22 -3.25
C LEU A 163 10.26 -19.16 -4.23
N PHE A 164 10.24 -18.19 -5.15
CA PHE A 164 9.22 -18.07 -6.18
C PHE A 164 9.68 -17.20 -7.35
N ASP A 165 9.67 -17.74 -8.56
CA ASP A 165 9.96 -17.04 -9.81
C ASP A 165 8.81 -17.13 -10.84
N GLY A 166 7.67 -17.70 -10.43
CA GLY A 166 6.52 -17.99 -11.29
C GLY A 166 6.44 -19.44 -11.77
N THR A 167 7.46 -20.27 -11.52
CA THR A 167 7.51 -21.66 -12.05
C THR A 167 7.16 -22.74 -11.03
N SER A 168 7.49 -22.55 -9.75
CA SER A 168 7.21 -23.51 -8.67
C SER A 168 6.76 -22.82 -7.39
N VAL A 169 5.95 -23.55 -6.61
CA VAL A 169 5.50 -23.16 -5.26
C VAL A 169 5.96 -24.13 -4.18
N GLU A 170 6.91 -25.02 -4.49
CA GLU A 170 7.38 -26.09 -3.59
C GLU A 170 7.94 -25.59 -2.26
N HIS A 171 8.41 -24.35 -2.20
CA HIS A 171 8.93 -23.74 -0.97
C HIS A 171 7.84 -23.10 -0.11
N TRP A 172 6.58 -23.16 -0.52
CA TRP A 172 5.46 -22.51 0.13
C TRP A 172 4.43 -23.52 0.65
N ARG A 173 3.75 -23.13 1.72
CA ARG A 173 2.50 -23.71 2.21
C ARG A 173 1.36 -22.77 1.84
N ASP A 174 0.21 -23.36 1.52
CA ASP A 174 -1.03 -22.64 1.20
C ASP A 174 -0.95 -21.73 -0.03
N ALA A 175 0.01 -22.01 -0.91
CA ALA A 175 0.28 -21.22 -2.10
C ALA A 175 -0.91 -21.16 -3.06
N LYS A 176 -1.27 -19.94 -3.46
CA LYS A 176 -2.20 -19.66 -4.54
C LYS A 176 -1.48 -18.80 -5.57
N VAL A 177 -1.61 -19.18 -6.84
CA VAL A 177 -1.01 -18.47 -7.96
C VAL A 177 -2.14 -17.97 -8.86
N THR A 178 -2.05 -16.72 -9.30
CA THR A 178 -2.99 -16.14 -10.25
C THR A 178 -2.82 -16.73 -11.65
N GLU A 179 -3.79 -16.50 -12.53
CA GLU A 179 -3.71 -16.93 -13.93
C GLU A 179 -2.48 -16.35 -14.66
N ASP A 180 -2.03 -15.15 -14.28
CA ASP A 180 -0.83 -14.51 -14.80
C ASP A 180 0.48 -14.90 -14.07
N GLY A 181 0.46 -15.96 -13.25
CA GLY A 181 1.66 -16.54 -12.66
C GLY A 181 2.23 -15.77 -11.46
N LEU A 182 1.39 -15.03 -10.73
CA LEU A 182 1.82 -14.26 -9.55
C LEU A 182 1.39 -14.96 -8.25
N LEU A 183 2.29 -14.97 -7.26
CA LEU A 183 2.01 -15.55 -5.96
C LEU A 183 1.09 -14.62 -5.16
N MET A 184 0.02 -15.15 -4.58
CA MET A 184 -0.89 -14.39 -3.72
C MET A 184 -0.39 -14.37 -2.26
N ALA A 185 -0.78 -13.33 -1.51
CA ALA A 185 -0.64 -13.29 -0.07
C ALA A 185 -1.33 -14.49 0.64
N GLY A 186 -1.00 -14.71 1.92
CA GLY A 186 -1.53 -15.82 2.72
C GLY A 186 -0.67 -17.08 2.67
N VAL A 187 0.62 -16.92 2.38
CA VAL A 187 1.53 -18.04 2.12
C VAL A 187 2.69 -18.02 3.11
N MET A 188 3.19 -19.21 3.44
CA MET A 188 4.26 -19.38 4.43
C MET A 188 5.37 -20.22 3.85
N THR A 189 6.63 -19.86 4.09
CA THR A 189 7.74 -20.71 3.67
C THR A 189 7.68 -22.07 4.38
N GLN A 190 8.10 -23.14 3.70
CA GLN A 190 8.14 -24.46 4.32
C GLN A 190 9.26 -24.56 5.35
N MET A 191 10.40 -23.94 5.05
CA MET A 191 11.58 -23.91 5.91
C MET A 191 11.48 -22.81 6.98
N PRO A 192 11.99 -23.06 8.20
CA PRO A 192 12.29 -22.00 9.14
C PRO A 192 13.51 -21.20 8.69
N VAL A 193 13.64 -19.96 9.18
CA VAL A 193 14.76 -19.08 8.82
C VAL A 193 15.50 -18.58 10.07
N GLN A 194 16.82 -18.42 9.95
CA GLN A 194 17.66 -17.69 10.91
C GLN A 194 18.17 -16.41 10.25
N ASP A 195 19.47 -16.14 10.28
CA ASP A 195 20.10 -15.02 9.60
C ASP A 195 19.95 -15.17 8.08
N PHE A 196 19.53 -14.11 7.39
CA PHE A 196 19.36 -14.15 5.94
C PHE A 196 19.44 -12.78 5.28
N TYR A 197 19.56 -12.83 3.96
CA TYR A 197 19.13 -11.80 3.02
C TYR A 197 17.92 -12.27 2.21
N LEU A 198 16.87 -11.48 2.14
CA LEU A 198 15.65 -11.76 1.38
C LEU A 198 15.43 -10.64 0.36
N HIS A 199 15.22 -11.02 -0.89
CA HIS A 199 14.62 -10.16 -1.90
C HIS A 199 13.19 -10.62 -2.17
N LEU A 200 12.28 -9.67 -2.32
CA LEU A 200 10.95 -9.91 -2.84
C LEU A 200 10.44 -8.70 -3.62
N GLU A 201 9.62 -8.97 -4.63
CA GLU A 201 8.81 -7.96 -5.28
C GLU A 201 7.34 -8.13 -4.90
N PHE A 202 6.68 -7.02 -4.62
CA PHE A 202 5.26 -6.99 -4.27
C PHE A 202 4.52 -5.91 -5.06
N ARG A 203 3.23 -6.12 -5.28
CA ARG A 203 2.31 -5.17 -5.91
C ARG A 203 1.04 -5.07 -5.09
N THR A 204 0.72 -3.86 -4.67
CA THR A 204 -0.55 -3.55 -3.99
C THR A 204 -1.66 -3.32 -5.04
N PRO A 205 -2.89 -3.80 -4.79
CA PRO A 205 -4.03 -3.45 -5.63
C PRO A 205 -4.39 -1.97 -5.52
N TYR A 206 -5.04 -1.46 -6.55
CA TYR A 206 -5.69 -0.15 -6.52
C TYR A 206 -7.04 -0.25 -5.79
N MET A 207 -7.15 0.45 -4.65
CA MET A 207 -8.32 0.43 -3.77
C MET A 207 -8.75 1.86 -3.40
N PRO A 208 -9.32 2.64 -4.33
CA PRO A 208 -9.54 4.08 -4.14
C PRO A 208 -10.54 4.42 -3.04
N TYR A 209 -11.39 3.48 -2.62
CA TYR A 209 -12.38 3.67 -1.55
C TYR A 209 -11.91 3.20 -0.17
N ALA A 210 -10.80 2.47 -0.08
CA ALA A 210 -10.28 1.93 1.17
C ALA A 210 -9.32 2.91 1.86
N ARG A 211 -9.25 2.88 3.20
CA ARG A 211 -8.38 3.76 4.00
C ARG A 211 -7.71 3.00 5.13
N GLY A 212 -6.61 3.56 5.64
CA GLY A 212 -5.88 2.99 6.77
C GLY A 212 -5.52 1.53 6.53
N GLN A 213 -5.67 0.70 7.57
CA GLN A 213 -5.31 -0.73 7.53
C GLN A 213 -6.21 -1.59 6.62
N ALA A 214 -7.27 -1.03 6.03
CA ALA A 214 -8.08 -1.74 5.04
C ALA A 214 -7.57 -1.54 3.60
N ARG A 215 -6.60 -0.65 3.38
CA ARG A 215 -6.13 -0.28 2.03
C ARG A 215 -4.90 -1.10 1.63
N ALA A 216 -5.13 -2.23 0.96
CA ALA A 216 -4.07 -3.09 0.42
C ALA A 216 -3.07 -3.61 1.47
N ASN A 217 -3.58 -4.07 2.61
CA ASN A 217 -2.80 -4.53 3.74
C ASN A 217 -2.31 -5.98 3.56
N SER A 218 -1.04 -6.20 3.87
CA SER A 218 -0.30 -7.46 3.91
C SER A 218 0.94 -7.23 4.78
N GLY A 219 1.83 -8.20 4.96
CA GLY A 219 3.08 -7.98 5.67
C GLY A 219 4.06 -9.10 5.49
N VAL A 220 5.35 -8.81 5.67
CA VAL A 220 6.41 -9.82 5.71
C VAL A 220 6.69 -10.14 7.17
N TYR A 221 6.12 -11.23 7.67
CA TYR A 221 6.37 -11.72 9.01
C TYR A 221 7.60 -12.63 9.01
N ILE A 222 8.73 -12.10 9.45
CA ILE A 222 9.98 -12.82 9.64
C ILE A 222 9.87 -13.66 10.91
N GLN A 223 10.21 -14.95 10.79
CA GLN A 223 10.03 -15.95 11.85
C GLN A 223 8.60 -15.95 12.45
N ARG A 224 7.58 -15.56 11.67
CA ARG A 224 6.20 -15.33 12.17
C ARG A 224 6.10 -14.35 13.35
N ARG A 225 7.12 -13.53 13.58
CA ARG A 225 7.31 -12.69 14.79
C ARG A 225 7.38 -11.21 14.46
N TYR A 226 8.22 -10.85 13.50
CA TYR A 226 8.57 -9.48 13.19
C TYR A 226 8.04 -9.10 11.82
N GLU A 227 7.19 -8.10 11.77
CA GLU A 227 6.46 -7.67 10.58
C GLU A 227 7.12 -6.43 9.99
N VAL A 228 7.60 -6.59 8.76
CA VAL A 228 7.82 -5.45 7.86
C VAL A 228 6.53 -5.23 7.11
N GLN A 229 5.87 -4.10 7.39
CA GLN A 229 4.50 -3.85 6.95
C GLN A 229 4.38 -3.65 5.44
N ILE A 230 3.34 -4.20 4.80
CA ILE A 230 2.97 -3.89 3.41
C ILE A 230 1.59 -3.23 3.41
N LEU A 231 1.51 -2.01 2.86
CA LEU A 231 0.25 -1.27 2.78
C LEU A 231 0.30 -0.33 1.60
N ASP A 232 -0.83 0.00 0.95
CA ASP A 232 -0.86 1.14 0.04
C ASP A 232 -0.80 2.44 0.87
N SER A 233 0.43 2.90 1.12
CA SER A 233 0.75 4.13 1.85
C SER A 233 1.25 5.23 0.93
N PHE A 234 0.98 5.16 -0.37
CA PHE A 234 1.42 6.17 -1.33
C PHE A 234 0.88 7.57 -0.94
N GLY A 235 1.76 8.57 -0.84
CA GLY A 235 1.42 9.93 -0.40
C GLY A 235 1.20 10.11 1.11
N LEU A 236 1.20 9.04 1.90
CA LEU A 236 1.01 9.13 3.36
C LEU A 236 2.30 9.55 4.08
N LYS A 237 2.25 9.62 5.42
CA LYS A 237 3.37 10.13 6.22
C LYS A 237 4.49 9.10 6.44
N GLY A 238 4.21 7.81 6.27
CA GLY A 238 5.06 6.71 6.69
C GLY A 238 5.06 6.56 8.21
N VAL A 239 3.89 6.53 8.88
CA VAL A 239 3.84 6.34 10.35
C VAL A 239 4.01 4.86 10.74
N GLY A 240 4.12 4.57 12.04
CA GLY A 240 4.50 3.26 12.56
C GLY A 240 3.60 2.06 12.20
N ASN A 241 2.48 2.24 11.52
CA ASN A 241 1.63 1.17 11.01
C ASN A 241 1.40 1.24 9.48
N GLU A 242 2.17 2.07 8.78
CA GLU A 242 2.15 2.21 7.32
C GLU A 242 3.26 1.37 6.67
N CYS A 243 3.27 1.28 5.34
CA CYS A 243 4.18 0.43 4.58
C CYS A 243 5.65 0.67 4.98
N GLY A 244 6.39 -0.41 5.18
CA GLY A 244 7.80 -0.40 5.58
C GLY A 244 8.00 -0.21 7.07
N ALA A 245 6.97 0.09 7.87
CA ALA A 245 7.13 0.14 9.32
C ALA A 245 7.46 -1.24 9.90
N LEU A 246 8.25 -1.23 10.97
CA LEU A 246 8.31 -2.35 11.90
C LEU A 246 7.08 -2.21 12.78
N TYR A 247 6.05 -3.00 12.48
CA TYR A 247 4.67 -2.64 12.81
C TYR A 247 4.46 -2.25 14.28
N ARG A 248 4.03 -1.00 14.47
CA ARG A 248 3.81 -0.27 15.73
C ARG A 248 5.02 -0.09 16.65
N GLN A 249 6.21 -0.50 16.22
CA GLN A 249 7.46 -0.31 16.94
C GLN A 249 8.29 0.84 16.38
N GLN A 250 8.45 0.88 15.05
CA GLN A 250 9.31 1.86 14.39
C GLN A 250 8.73 2.23 13.03
N GLN A 251 8.51 3.53 12.83
CA GLN A 251 8.16 4.07 11.53
C GLN A 251 9.35 3.98 10.55
N PRO A 252 9.12 3.82 9.24
CA PRO A 252 10.20 3.90 8.25
C PRO A 252 10.86 5.28 8.27
N ASP A 253 12.17 5.34 8.04
CA ASP A 253 12.93 6.59 7.93
C ASP A 253 12.50 7.43 6.71
N LEU A 254 11.84 6.79 5.73
CA LEU A 254 11.27 7.40 4.55
C LEU A 254 10.10 6.55 4.05
N ASN A 255 8.93 7.18 3.81
CA ASN A 255 7.88 6.53 3.03
C ASN A 255 8.31 6.46 1.56
N MET A 256 8.74 5.28 1.12
CA MET A 256 9.25 5.05 -0.23
C MET A 256 8.24 4.32 -1.13
N CYS A 257 6.94 4.40 -0.81
CA CYS A 257 5.91 3.79 -1.63
C CYS A 257 5.83 4.41 -3.03
N PHE A 258 5.73 3.56 -4.04
CA PHE A 258 5.19 3.93 -5.35
C PHE A 258 3.66 3.82 -5.35
N PRO A 259 2.96 4.44 -6.33
CA PRO A 259 1.50 4.30 -6.42
C PRO A 259 1.08 2.84 -6.62
N PRO A 260 -0.14 2.45 -6.19
CA PRO A 260 -0.63 1.08 -6.34
C PRO A 260 -0.60 0.63 -7.80
N LEU A 261 -0.57 -0.69 -8.01
CA LEU A 261 -0.29 -1.35 -9.29
C LEU A 261 1.14 -1.21 -9.83
N SER A 262 2.01 -0.45 -9.16
CA SER A 262 3.45 -0.48 -9.41
C SER A 262 4.10 -1.63 -8.65
N TRP A 263 5.06 -2.31 -9.29
CA TRP A 263 5.92 -3.25 -8.59
C TRP A 263 6.87 -2.51 -7.66
N GLN A 264 6.98 -3.03 -6.44
CA GLN A 264 7.84 -2.51 -5.40
C GLN A 264 8.75 -3.62 -4.89
N THR A 265 9.91 -3.27 -4.35
CA THR A 265 10.85 -4.25 -3.83
C THR A 265 11.12 -4.06 -2.36
N TYR A 266 11.26 -5.18 -1.65
CA TYR A 266 11.96 -5.24 -0.38
C TYR A 266 13.22 -6.06 -0.50
N ASP A 267 14.29 -5.50 0.05
CA ASP A 267 15.55 -6.16 0.29
C ASP A 267 15.80 -6.11 1.80
N ILE A 268 15.74 -7.27 2.46
CA ILE A 268 15.74 -7.39 3.92
C ILE A 268 16.95 -8.21 4.34
N GLN A 269 17.83 -7.59 5.10
CA GLN A 269 18.84 -8.30 5.88
C GLN A 269 18.30 -8.49 7.29
N PHE A 270 18.36 -9.72 7.80
CA PHE A 270 17.90 -10.08 9.13
C PHE A 270 18.96 -10.88 9.89
N THR A 271 19.15 -10.55 11.16
CA THR A 271 19.93 -11.31 12.13
C THR A 271 19.00 -11.73 13.25
N ALA A 272 18.93 -13.03 13.52
CA ALA A 272 18.04 -13.59 14.53
C ALA A 272 18.43 -13.16 15.95
N ALA A 273 17.45 -13.16 16.85
CA ALA A 273 17.72 -13.01 18.28
C ALA A 273 18.59 -14.17 18.78
N GLN A 274 19.48 -13.88 19.72
CA GLN A 274 20.34 -14.90 20.33
C GLN A 274 19.77 -15.33 21.69
N TRP A 275 20.02 -16.59 22.01
CA TRP A 275 19.49 -17.25 23.21
C TRP A 275 20.58 -18.08 23.87
N ASN A 276 20.61 -18.13 25.19
CA ASN A 276 21.50 -19.03 25.92
C ASN A 276 20.90 -20.45 26.04
N THR A 277 21.66 -21.38 26.61
CA THR A 277 21.23 -22.78 26.80
C THR A 277 20.06 -22.93 27.78
N ALA A 278 19.79 -21.92 28.61
CA ALA A 278 18.64 -21.87 29.50
C ALA A 278 17.37 -21.34 28.80
N GLY A 279 17.46 -20.94 27.52
CA GLY A 279 16.35 -20.40 26.75
C GLY A 279 16.10 -18.91 27.01
N GLU A 280 17.04 -18.19 27.63
CA GLU A 280 16.94 -16.77 27.90
C GLU A 280 17.53 -15.96 26.73
N LYS A 281 16.85 -14.88 26.34
CA LYS A 281 17.31 -13.99 25.26
C LYS A 281 18.56 -13.23 25.68
N THR A 282 19.65 -13.40 24.93
CA THR A 282 20.94 -12.72 25.17
C THR A 282 21.19 -11.55 24.21
N ALA A 283 20.55 -11.54 23.04
CA ALA A 283 20.57 -10.42 22.12
C ALA A 283 19.26 -10.33 21.32
N ASN A 284 18.80 -9.12 21.02
CA ASN A 284 17.63 -8.89 20.19
C ASN A 284 17.93 -9.20 18.71
N ALA A 285 16.88 -9.54 17.97
CA ALA A 285 16.97 -9.61 16.52
C ALA A 285 17.27 -8.23 15.93
N ARG A 286 17.90 -8.20 14.77
CA ARG A 286 18.27 -6.96 14.07
C ARG A 286 17.93 -7.04 12.60
N LEU A 287 17.62 -5.91 11.98
CA LEU A 287 17.36 -5.88 10.54
C LEU A 287 17.78 -4.59 9.84
N THR A 288 17.98 -4.71 8.52
CA THR A 288 18.05 -3.60 7.57
C THR A 288 17.02 -3.84 6.49
N VAL A 289 16.24 -2.82 6.13
CA VAL A 289 15.27 -2.89 5.03
C VAL A 289 15.54 -1.79 4.03
N LEU A 290 15.70 -2.16 2.76
CA LEU A 290 15.60 -1.24 1.64
C LEU A 290 14.24 -1.42 0.97
N HIS A 291 13.56 -0.30 0.70
CA HIS A 291 12.31 -0.26 -0.05
C HIS A 291 12.57 0.47 -1.36
N ASN A 292 12.36 -0.22 -2.47
CA ASN A 292 12.66 0.31 -3.81
C ASN A 292 14.13 0.74 -3.99
N GLY A 293 15.05 0.07 -3.28
CA GLY A 293 16.48 0.36 -3.28
C GLY A 293 16.94 1.45 -2.30
N GLU A 294 16.01 2.16 -1.64
CA GLU A 294 16.34 3.17 -0.63
C GLU A 294 16.27 2.58 0.78
N PRO A 295 17.26 2.83 1.66
CA PRO A 295 17.22 2.35 3.04
C PRO A 295 16.10 3.06 3.82
N ILE A 296 15.18 2.28 4.38
CA ILE A 296 14.09 2.76 5.24
C ILE A 296 14.26 2.30 6.70
N HIS A 297 15.11 1.30 6.93
CA HIS A 297 15.63 0.90 8.23
C HIS A 297 17.10 0.51 8.05
N SER A 298 17.98 1.00 8.91
CA SER A 298 19.40 0.64 8.89
C SER A 298 19.79 0.06 10.24
N ASP A 299 20.12 -1.23 10.25
CA ASP A 299 20.58 -1.95 11.45
C ASP A 299 19.71 -1.62 12.68
N ARG A 300 18.39 -1.81 12.55
CA ARG A 300 17.40 -1.59 13.62
C ARG A 300 17.27 -2.82 14.49
N GLU A 301 17.25 -2.59 15.80
CA GLU A 301 17.00 -3.62 16.80
C GLU A 301 15.50 -3.86 16.98
N LEU A 302 15.11 -5.12 17.09
CA LEU A 302 13.75 -5.59 17.31
C LEU A 302 13.63 -6.08 18.76
N SER A 303 13.09 -5.24 19.64
CA SER A 303 13.04 -5.54 21.07
C SER A 303 12.00 -6.60 21.45
N ASN A 304 10.99 -6.80 20.61
CA ASN A 304 9.92 -7.80 20.80
C ASN A 304 9.24 -8.12 19.45
N LYS A 305 8.33 -9.12 19.45
CA LYS A 305 7.40 -9.38 18.35
C LYS A 305 6.61 -8.12 17.98
N THR A 306 6.20 -8.00 16.72
CA THR A 306 5.29 -6.94 16.27
C THR A 306 3.88 -7.49 16.11
N GLY A 307 2.87 -6.62 16.17
CA GLY A 307 1.49 -6.92 15.77
C GLY A 307 0.97 -8.28 16.24
N ALA A 308 0.41 -9.05 15.29
CA ALA A 308 -0.12 -10.39 15.50
C ALA A 308 0.97 -11.49 15.50
N GLY A 309 2.25 -11.13 15.55
CA GLY A 309 3.38 -12.06 15.56
C GLY A 309 3.35 -12.98 16.78
N LYS A 310 4.00 -14.14 16.66
CA LYS A 310 4.17 -15.12 17.74
C LYS A 310 5.12 -14.59 18.83
N PRO A 311 4.94 -14.96 20.11
CA PRO A 311 5.89 -14.60 21.19
C PRO A 311 7.29 -15.12 20.90
N GLU A 312 8.33 -14.30 21.05
CA GLU A 312 9.73 -14.67 20.79
C GLU A 312 10.15 -15.97 21.49
N GLY A 313 11.09 -16.68 20.88
CA GLY A 313 11.65 -17.92 21.42
C GLY A 313 12.86 -18.38 20.60
N PRO A 314 13.64 -19.34 21.12
CA PRO A 314 14.88 -19.80 20.50
C PRO A 314 14.65 -20.58 19.20
N GLU A 315 13.45 -21.12 18.97
CA GLU A 315 13.20 -21.88 17.74
C GLU A 315 13.04 -20.94 16.53
N PRO A 316 13.77 -21.20 15.43
CA PRO A 316 13.55 -20.51 14.19
C PRO A 316 12.19 -20.91 13.60
N LEU A 317 11.52 -19.94 12.98
CA LEU A 317 10.20 -20.13 12.37
C LEU A 317 10.19 -19.64 10.92
N PRO A 318 9.19 -20.04 10.11
CA PRO A 318 9.07 -19.60 8.72
C PRO A 318 8.84 -18.11 8.51
N ILE A 319 8.99 -17.65 7.28
CA ILE A 319 8.49 -16.36 6.80
C ILE A 319 7.02 -16.54 6.40
N TYR A 320 6.17 -15.58 6.77
CA TYR A 320 4.77 -15.53 6.38
C TYR A 320 4.45 -14.24 5.64
N LEU A 321 3.91 -14.35 4.43
CA LEU A 321 3.36 -13.23 3.67
C LEU A 321 1.87 -13.12 4.02
N GLN A 322 1.52 -12.12 4.82
CA GLN A 322 0.22 -12.05 5.48
C GLN A 322 -0.94 -11.84 4.50
N ASP A 323 -1.96 -12.69 4.61
CA ASP A 323 -3.30 -12.36 4.10
C ASP A 323 -4.07 -11.52 5.13
N HIS A 324 -4.51 -10.34 4.69
CA HIS A 324 -5.40 -9.44 5.44
C HIS A 324 -6.66 -9.09 4.61
N GLY A 325 -7.11 -10.02 3.76
CA GLY A 325 -8.28 -9.87 2.90
C GLY A 325 -8.07 -8.94 1.70
N ASN A 326 -6.82 -8.62 1.36
CA ASN A 326 -6.46 -7.80 0.21
C ASN A 326 -5.60 -8.59 -0.77
N PRO A 327 -5.85 -8.48 -2.09
CA PRO A 327 -5.12 -9.26 -3.10
C PRO A 327 -3.74 -8.66 -3.42
N VAL A 328 -2.85 -8.60 -2.43
CA VAL A 328 -1.44 -8.28 -2.63
C VAL A 328 -0.76 -9.45 -3.33
N GLN A 329 0.03 -9.14 -4.35
CA GLN A 329 0.67 -10.12 -5.23
C GLN A 329 2.18 -10.00 -5.12
N PHE A 330 2.88 -11.13 -5.30
CA PHE A 330 4.31 -11.26 -5.15
C PHE A 330 4.93 -11.96 -6.36
N ARG A 331 6.19 -11.62 -6.64
CA ARG A 331 7.04 -12.32 -7.62
C ARG A 331 8.51 -12.14 -7.26
N ASN A 332 9.38 -12.89 -7.94
CA ASN A 332 10.83 -12.80 -7.79
C ASN A 332 11.25 -12.77 -6.31
N VAL A 333 10.94 -13.86 -5.61
CA VAL A 333 11.23 -14.04 -4.19
C VAL A 333 12.39 -15.00 -4.07
N TRP A 334 13.48 -14.57 -3.45
CA TRP A 334 14.64 -15.42 -3.21
C TRP A 334 15.33 -15.04 -1.91
N ILE A 335 15.95 -16.03 -1.29
CA ILE A 335 16.58 -15.91 0.04
C ILE A 335 17.98 -16.49 -0.01
N SER A 336 18.93 -15.83 0.62
CA SER A 336 20.30 -16.29 0.81
C SER A 336 20.61 -16.31 2.31
N PHE A 337 21.28 -17.36 2.76
CA PHE A 337 21.70 -17.54 4.15
C PHE A 337 23.20 -17.27 4.33
N ASP A 338 23.91 -16.90 3.27
CA ASP A 338 25.33 -16.56 3.35
C ASP A 338 25.51 -15.15 3.98
N PRO A 339 26.28 -15.04 5.08
CA PRO A 339 26.58 -13.75 5.70
C PRO A 339 27.27 -12.74 4.76
N ALA A 340 27.96 -13.20 3.70
CA ALA A 340 28.68 -12.35 2.75
C ALA A 340 27.76 -11.65 1.73
N THR A 341 26.67 -12.29 1.31
CA THR A 341 25.61 -11.69 0.46
C THR A 341 24.66 -10.80 1.25
N ALA A 342 24.64 -10.95 2.58
CA ALA A 342 23.81 -10.16 3.47
C ALA A 342 24.18 -8.67 3.56
N GLN A 343 25.20 -8.15 2.86
CA GLN A 343 25.58 -6.73 2.91
C GLN A 343 25.19 -5.92 1.65
N PRO A 344 23.93 -5.45 1.51
CA PRO A 344 23.54 -4.52 0.43
C PRO A 344 24.24 -3.14 0.56
N ALA A 345 24.65 -2.77 1.78
CA ALA A 345 25.23 -1.45 2.07
C ALA A 345 26.54 -1.14 1.32
N GLN A 346 27.31 -2.15 0.91
CA GLN A 346 28.54 -1.92 0.14
C GLN A 346 28.26 -1.62 -1.34
N ARG A 347 27.20 -2.16 -1.93
CA ARG A 347 26.81 -1.84 -3.32
C ARG A 347 26.24 -0.43 -3.45
N CYS A 348 25.63 0.11 -2.39
CA CYS A 348 25.08 1.46 -2.38
C CYS A 348 26.16 2.57 -2.28
N ARG A 349 27.36 2.27 -1.74
CA ARG A 349 28.50 3.23 -1.72
C ARG A 349 29.05 3.53 -3.12
N LEU A 350 28.92 2.60 -4.08
CA LEU A 350 29.33 2.82 -5.46
C LEU A 350 28.38 3.78 -6.22
N PHE A 351 27.10 3.81 -5.86
CA PHE A 351 26.14 4.78 -6.44
C PHE A 351 26.34 6.20 -5.91
N ARG A 352 26.65 6.38 -4.61
CA ARG A 352 26.98 7.70 -4.06
C ARG A 352 28.22 8.34 -4.68
N ARG A 353 29.22 7.56 -5.13
CA ARG A 353 30.41 8.10 -5.81
C ARG A 353 30.16 8.55 -7.25
N ARG A 354 29.19 7.99 -7.98
CA ARG A 354 28.89 8.39 -9.37
C ARG A 354 28.11 9.71 -9.49
N LEU A 355 27.39 10.14 -8.45
CA LEU A 355 26.71 11.45 -8.43
C LEU A 355 27.64 12.63 -8.08
N LEU A 356 28.86 12.37 -7.59
CA LEU A 356 29.84 13.42 -7.24
C LEU A 356 30.78 13.80 -8.41
N TRP A 357 30.66 13.15 -9.58
CA TRP A 357 31.55 13.34 -10.75
C TRP A 357 30.86 13.93 -11.99
N ARG A 358 29.74 14.62 -11.82
CA ARG A 358 29.21 15.55 -12.82
C ARG A 358 28.87 16.86 -12.13
N ARG A 359 29.92 17.65 -11.88
CA ARG A 359 29.80 19.10 -11.64
C ARG A 359 29.65 19.81 -12.96
#